data_AF-A0AAD9QEM1-F1
#
_entry.id   AF-A0AAD9QEM1-F1
#
_cell.length_a   1.000
_cell.length_b   1.000
_cell.length_c   1.000
_cell.angle_alpha   90.00
_cell.angle_beta   90.00
_cell.angle_gamma   90.00
#
_symmetry.space_group_name_H-M   'P 1'
#
loop_
_entity.id
_entity.type
_entity.pdbx_description
1 polymer ?
#
loop_
_entity_poly.entity_id
_entity_poly.type
_entity_poly.pdbx_seq_one_letter_code
_entity_poly.pdbx_strand_id
1 'polypeptide(L)'
;MDVPKTIVFLLISLIPMSDSLESRVREAHKADVVKGPKEEMREKITLIKRILDEVSALAEICGACDSNPCLNGGTCIDEANGKYSCACAIGWKGDQCEKCHTALGMESGKIKDDQITSSSNEAEHQASRGRLNFEVSPGKPGSWCSRVKDDDQWLQVDLGNGNRNVSGIATQGGTNYREKARWVGKYRLAFSDDGVNFHYYKGGEATDKEFVGNKDRDTIVYNELSQPITSRYIRIRPIPKGKKNNLFAMRVELYGCQEIKPCDSSPCINGGNCTNEADGNFTCHCPSGWTGDTCEIKGVRGIEKSVIIGDNQEFLAKVGEWLKPMTHSDRYWKLCWRASKDGWAANTFHTLCDGKGATVTIVKANDNIFGGYSKKQWGGSGRYIDDPEDFLFSLANKVHVKPIKLTHLPSKPYGIYTANSYGPTFGGGHDLHISNNANSNSNSYTNLGHTYKAPSGQQANSFLAGAYNFIPKEIETFYLVTQK
;
A
#
# COMPACT_ATOMS: atom_id res chain seq x y z
N MET A 1 3.47 52.80 10.15
CA MET A 1 3.34 51.84 11.27
C MET A 1 4.64 51.06 11.31
N ASP A 2 5.49 51.39 12.28
CA ASP A 2 6.80 50.80 12.46
C ASP A 2 6.70 49.31 12.78
N VAL A 3 7.35 48.48 11.96
CA VAL A 3 7.65 47.10 12.34
C VAL A 3 8.94 47.13 13.16
N PRO A 4 8.99 46.56 14.38
CA PRO A 4 10.17 46.68 15.24
C PRO A 4 11.39 46.01 14.60
N LYS A 5 12.55 46.67 14.68
CA LYS A 5 13.87 46.25 14.17
C LYS A 5 14.32 44.84 14.62
N THR A 6 13.59 44.21 15.54
CA THR A 6 13.89 42.90 16.11
C THR A 6 13.48 41.71 15.21
N ILE A 7 12.50 41.87 14.31
CA ILE A 7 12.02 40.75 13.46
C ILE A 7 12.96 40.49 12.27
N VAL A 8 13.63 41.53 11.74
CA VAL A 8 14.61 41.39 10.65
C VAL A 8 15.84 40.60 11.08
N PHE A 9 16.25 40.69 12.35
CA PHE A 9 17.38 39.93 12.89
C PHE A 9 17.09 38.43 13.10
N LEU A 10 15.82 38.05 13.30
CA LEU A 10 15.44 36.64 13.47
C LEU A 10 15.45 35.86 12.14
N LEU A 11 15.08 36.49 11.02
CA LEU A 11 15.10 35.85 9.70
C LEU A 11 16.52 35.63 9.14
N ILE A 12 17.51 36.41 9.58
CA ILE A 12 18.92 36.26 9.17
C ILE A 12 19.61 35.12 9.94
N SER A 13 19.05 34.66 11.06
CA SER A 13 19.67 33.63 11.91
C SER A 13 19.38 32.17 11.52
N LEU A 14 18.52 31.93 10.51
CA LEU A 14 18.09 30.57 10.11
C LEU A 14 18.60 30.12 8.73
N ILE A 15 19.47 30.90 8.09
CA ILE A 15 20.14 30.50 6.85
C ILE A 15 21.64 30.45 7.14
N PRO A 16 22.35 29.33 6.92
CA PRO A 16 23.80 29.35 6.98
C PRO A 16 24.32 30.23 5.84
N MET A 17 24.63 31.49 6.15
CA MET A 17 25.27 32.41 5.23
C MET A 17 26.69 31.90 4.96
N SER A 18 27.10 31.84 3.70
CA SER A 18 28.47 31.47 3.35
C SER A 18 29.46 32.55 3.80
N ASP A 19 30.67 32.14 4.19
CA ASP A 19 31.77 33.03 4.63
C ASP A 19 32.07 34.17 3.63
N SER A 20 31.64 34.02 2.38
CA SER A 20 31.78 35.02 1.31
C SER A 20 30.83 36.21 1.44
N LEU A 21 29.68 36.10 2.11
CA LEU A 21 28.73 37.22 2.23
C LEU A 21 29.06 38.10 3.43
N GLU A 22 29.54 37.50 4.53
CA GLU A 22 29.96 38.22 5.73
C GLU A 22 31.18 39.13 5.46
N SER A 23 32.11 38.67 4.61
CA SER A 23 33.28 39.48 4.21
C SER A 23 32.89 40.69 3.35
N ARG A 24 31.89 40.54 2.48
CA ARG A 24 31.40 41.60 1.58
C ARG A 24 30.58 42.66 2.31
N VAL A 25 29.83 42.27 3.35
CA VAL A 25 29.15 43.23 4.24
C VAL A 25 30.15 44.04 5.07
N ARG A 26 31.26 43.42 5.52
CA ARG A 26 32.36 44.12 6.22
C ARG A 26 33.14 45.08 5.32
N GLU A 27 33.27 44.77 4.04
CA GLU A 27 33.91 45.66 3.05
C GLU A 27 33.03 46.87 2.70
N ALA A 28 31.71 46.67 2.60
CA ALA A 28 30.76 47.75 2.30
C ALA A 28 30.72 48.84 3.39
N HIS A 29 31.09 48.51 4.62
CA HIS A 29 31.15 49.46 5.75
C HIS A 29 32.44 50.32 5.80
N LYS A 30 33.44 50.08 4.94
CA LYS A 30 34.73 50.80 4.97
C LYS A 30 34.88 51.96 3.98
N ALA A 31 33.86 52.28 3.18
CA ALA A 31 33.92 53.38 2.22
C ALA A 31 33.07 54.57 2.68
N ASP A 32 33.65 55.42 3.54
CA ASP A 32 33.11 56.76 3.81
C ASP A 32 33.39 57.67 2.60
N VAL A 33 32.39 57.85 1.74
CA VAL A 33 32.35 58.93 0.74
C VAL A 33 31.00 59.61 0.86
N VAL A 34 31.00 60.87 1.30
CA VAL A 34 29.80 61.70 1.50
C VAL A 34 29.11 61.92 0.16
N LYS A 35 28.08 61.12 -0.15
CA LYS A 35 27.17 61.33 -1.27
C LYS A 35 25.95 62.12 -0.80
N GLY A 36 25.44 63.00 -1.66
CA GLY A 36 24.26 63.83 -1.33
C GLY A 36 22.96 63.01 -1.19
N PRO A 37 21.94 63.52 -0.48
CA PRO A 37 20.74 62.76 -0.11
C PRO A 37 19.95 62.15 -1.28
N LYS A 38 20.01 62.77 -2.46
CA LYS A 38 19.35 62.29 -3.69
C LYS A 38 20.07 61.09 -4.32
N GLU A 39 21.39 61.09 -4.30
CA GLU A 39 22.22 60.00 -4.84
C GLU A 39 22.08 58.76 -3.95
N GLU A 40 22.13 58.96 -2.63
CA GLU A 40 21.94 57.91 -1.63
C GLU A 40 20.54 57.30 -1.72
N MET A 41 19.51 58.12 -1.92
CA MET A 41 18.14 57.63 -2.14
C MET A 41 17.98 56.88 -3.46
N ARG A 42 18.66 57.31 -4.54
CA ARG A 42 18.69 56.58 -5.82
C ARG A 42 19.38 55.23 -5.70
N GLU A 43 20.51 55.15 -5.00
CA GLU A 43 21.21 53.90 -4.75
C GLU A 43 20.38 52.96 -3.87
N LYS A 44 19.72 53.49 -2.83
CA LYS A 44 18.78 52.70 -2.00
C LYS A 44 17.58 52.19 -2.79
N ILE A 45 16.96 53.00 -3.65
CA ILE A 45 15.85 52.57 -4.52
C ILE A 45 16.32 51.52 -5.53
N THR A 46 17.51 51.69 -6.11
CA THR A 46 18.08 50.74 -7.07
C THR A 46 18.40 49.40 -6.39
N LEU A 47 18.93 49.44 -5.17
CA LEU A 47 19.16 48.25 -4.36
C LEU A 47 17.86 47.56 -3.96
N ILE A 48 16.83 48.31 -3.55
CA ILE A 48 15.50 47.76 -3.23
C ILE A 48 14.87 47.10 -4.47
N LYS A 49 14.96 47.73 -5.64
CA LYS A 49 14.47 47.13 -6.90
C LYS A 49 15.21 45.84 -7.22
N ARG A 50 16.54 45.82 -7.08
CA ARG A 50 17.36 44.63 -7.33
C ARG A 50 17.04 43.50 -6.33
N ILE A 51 16.82 43.83 -5.07
CA ILE A 51 16.38 42.87 -4.05
C ILE A 51 14.96 42.36 -4.36
N LEU A 52 14.05 43.22 -4.83
CA LEU A 52 12.70 42.80 -5.25
C LEU A 52 12.72 41.89 -6.48
N ASP A 53 13.60 42.18 -7.45
CA ASP A 53 13.80 41.34 -8.63
C ASP A 53 14.42 39.98 -8.23
N GLU A 54 15.41 39.98 -7.33
CA GLU A 54 16.02 38.75 -6.79
C GLU A 54 15.03 37.94 -5.94
N VAL A 55 14.22 38.59 -5.10
CA VAL A 55 13.17 37.93 -4.30
C VAL A 55 12.04 37.40 -5.19
N SER A 56 11.69 38.08 -6.28
CA SER A 56 10.70 37.58 -7.25
C SER A 56 11.24 36.39 -8.04
N ALA A 57 12.52 36.42 -8.42
CA ALA A 57 13.20 35.27 -9.04
C ALA A 57 13.37 34.09 -8.05
N LEU A 58 13.45 34.34 -6.74
CA LEU A 58 13.42 33.31 -5.71
C LEU A 58 11.99 32.76 -5.48
N ALA A 59 10.94 33.54 -5.74
CA ALA A 59 9.55 33.06 -5.69
C ALA A 59 9.20 32.10 -6.84
N GLU A 60 10.01 32.05 -7.91
CA GLU A 60 9.93 31.06 -8.98
C GLU A 60 10.56 29.70 -8.60
N ILE A 61 11.12 29.56 -7.39
CA ILE A 61 11.78 28.32 -6.92
C ILE A 61 10.81 27.37 -6.21
N CYS A 62 9.66 27.88 -5.71
CA CYS A 62 8.60 27.02 -5.21
C CYS A 62 7.57 26.74 -6.32
N GLY A 63 7.43 25.47 -6.69
CA GLY A 63 6.35 25.02 -7.57
C GLY A 63 5.00 25.23 -6.88
N ALA A 64 3.96 25.52 -7.66
CA ALA A 64 2.61 25.61 -7.11
C ALA A 64 2.17 24.28 -6.45
N CYS A 65 2.75 23.17 -6.89
CA CYS A 65 2.58 21.86 -6.31
C CYS A 65 3.29 21.61 -4.97
N ASP A 66 4.22 22.47 -4.52
CA ASP A 66 4.91 22.30 -3.23
C ASP A 66 3.96 22.36 -2.03
N SER A 67 2.82 23.03 -2.20
CA SER A 67 1.75 23.10 -1.20
C SER A 67 0.85 21.86 -1.16
N ASN A 68 1.09 20.86 -2.02
CA ASN A 68 0.25 19.67 -2.22
C ASN A 68 -1.25 20.01 -2.34
N PRO A 69 -1.65 20.86 -3.32
CA PRO A 69 -3.00 21.37 -3.40
C PRO A 69 -4.04 20.34 -3.88
N CYS A 70 -3.61 19.24 -4.51
CA CYS A 70 -4.49 18.20 -5.00
C CYS A 70 -4.87 17.22 -3.88
N LEU A 71 -6.16 17.10 -3.62
CA LEU A 71 -6.71 16.26 -2.56
C LEU A 71 -6.96 14.83 -3.05
N ASN A 72 -7.25 13.93 -2.12
CA ASN A 72 -7.75 12.58 -2.37
C ASN A 72 -6.92 11.74 -3.37
N GLY A 73 -5.59 11.87 -3.30
CA GLY A 73 -4.66 11.14 -4.15
C GLY A 73 -4.56 11.66 -5.58
N GLY A 74 -5.04 12.89 -5.85
CA GLY A 74 -4.80 13.57 -7.12
C GLY A 74 -3.32 13.90 -7.34
N THR A 75 -2.84 13.73 -8.57
CA THR A 75 -1.48 14.10 -8.96
C THR A 75 -1.43 15.57 -9.34
N CYS A 76 -0.60 16.35 -8.65
CA CYS A 76 -0.38 17.76 -8.97
C CYS A 76 0.59 17.91 -10.14
N ILE A 77 0.25 18.83 -11.05
CA ILE A 77 1.03 19.17 -12.23
C ILE A 77 1.31 20.67 -12.20
N ASP A 78 2.58 21.07 -12.12
CA ASP A 78 2.97 22.47 -12.17
C ASP A 78 2.74 23.06 -13.57
N GLU A 79 2.17 24.27 -13.59
CA GLU A 79 1.93 25.06 -14.80
C GLU A 79 2.68 26.40 -14.75
N ALA A 80 2.80 27.06 -15.91
CA ALA A 80 3.48 28.34 -16.00
C ALA A 80 2.84 29.42 -15.10
N ASN A 81 3.68 30.33 -14.58
CA ASN A 81 3.31 31.45 -13.71
C ASN A 81 2.76 31.03 -12.32
N GLY A 82 3.32 29.97 -11.72
CA GLY A 82 2.94 29.53 -10.36
C GLY A 82 1.51 29.01 -10.28
N LYS A 83 1.01 28.41 -11.36
CA LYS A 83 -0.27 27.72 -11.41
C LYS A 83 -0.07 26.21 -11.31
N TYR A 84 -1.14 25.50 -11.00
CA TYR A 84 -1.16 24.04 -11.03
C TYR A 84 -2.46 23.54 -11.62
N SER A 85 -2.45 22.29 -12.08
CA SER A 85 -3.64 21.50 -12.33
C SER A 85 -3.57 20.16 -11.61
N CYS A 86 -4.73 19.60 -11.28
CA CYS A 86 -4.83 18.31 -10.63
C CYS A 86 -5.35 17.23 -11.60
N ALA A 87 -4.58 16.17 -11.77
CA ALA A 87 -5.07 14.94 -12.38
C ALA A 87 -5.68 14.07 -11.29
N CYS A 88 -7.02 14.07 -11.20
CA CYS A 88 -7.73 13.38 -10.13
C CYS A 88 -7.66 11.85 -10.23
N ALA A 89 -7.46 11.22 -9.08
CA ALA A 89 -7.62 9.78 -8.94
C ALA A 89 -9.05 9.35 -9.30
N ILE A 90 -9.21 8.09 -9.70
CA ILE A 90 -10.50 7.50 -10.09
C ILE A 90 -11.52 7.75 -8.97
N GLY A 91 -12.68 8.33 -9.31
CA GLY A 91 -13.76 8.61 -8.37
C GLY A 91 -13.79 10.03 -7.81
N TRP A 92 -12.83 10.88 -8.17
CA TRP A 92 -12.74 12.28 -7.76
C TRP A 92 -12.77 13.24 -8.96
N LYS A 93 -13.27 14.45 -8.74
CA LYS A 93 -13.30 15.57 -9.70
C LYS A 93 -13.14 16.90 -8.96
N GLY A 94 -13.12 17.98 -9.72
CA GLY A 94 -12.93 19.34 -9.20
C GLY A 94 -11.49 19.81 -9.40
N ASP A 95 -11.27 21.10 -9.26
CA ASP A 95 -9.99 21.74 -9.57
C ASP A 95 -8.87 21.26 -8.63
N GLN A 96 -9.25 20.81 -7.43
CA GLN A 96 -8.37 20.23 -6.41
C GLN A 96 -8.71 18.77 -6.10
N CYS A 97 -9.52 18.10 -6.92
CA CYS A 97 -10.02 16.74 -6.64
C CYS A 97 -10.82 16.64 -5.34
N GLU A 98 -11.44 17.74 -4.94
CA GLU A 98 -12.20 17.91 -3.71
C GLU A 98 -13.62 17.32 -3.81
N LYS A 99 -14.13 17.13 -5.02
CA LYS A 99 -15.50 16.66 -5.27
C LYS A 99 -15.52 15.19 -5.58
N CYS A 100 -16.45 14.50 -4.94
CA CYS A 100 -16.69 13.10 -5.21
C CYS A 100 -17.49 12.87 -6.48
N HIS A 101 -17.00 12.00 -7.35
CA HIS A 101 -17.61 11.66 -8.64
C HIS A 101 -17.42 10.19 -8.99
N THR A 102 -17.72 9.30 -8.04
CA THR A 102 -17.70 7.85 -8.28
C THR A 102 -19.08 7.38 -8.73
N ALA A 103 -19.15 6.61 -9.83
CA ALA A 103 -20.37 5.92 -10.22
C ALA A 103 -20.77 4.91 -9.13
N LEU A 104 -21.99 5.01 -8.62
CA LEU A 104 -22.44 4.24 -7.47
C LEU A 104 -22.85 2.81 -7.84
N GLY A 105 -23.07 2.54 -9.13
CA GLY A 105 -23.03 1.17 -9.64
C GLY A 105 -24.23 0.73 -10.44
N MET A 106 -24.97 1.67 -11.05
CA MET A 106 -26.04 1.31 -11.97
C MET A 106 -25.46 0.62 -13.21
N GLU A 107 -24.48 1.23 -13.89
CA GLU A 107 -23.87 0.67 -15.09
C GLU A 107 -23.02 -0.57 -14.78
N SER A 108 -22.20 -0.51 -13.73
CA SER A 108 -21.26 -1.58 -13.38
C SER A 108 -21.94 -2.84 -12.81
N GLY A 109 -23.23 -2.77 -12.47
CA GLY A 109 -23.96 -3.87 -11.83
C GLY A 109 -23.69 -4.04 -10.33
N LYS A 110 -22.90 -3.14 -9.71
CA LYS A 110 -22.65 -3.16 -8.25
C LYS A 110 -23.94 -2.93 -7.46
N ILE A 111 -24.83 -2.08 -7.96
CA ILE A 111 -26.22 -2.01 -7.50
C ILE A 111 -26.95 -3.20 -8.13
N LYS A 112 -27.48 -4.12 -7.33
CA LYS A 112 -28.12 -5.34 -7.82
C LYS A 112 -29.54 -5.08 -8.35
N ASP A 113 -30.08 -6.01 -9.13
CA ASP A 113 -31.39 -5.85 -9.77
C ASP A 113 -32.53 -5.69 -8.76
N ASP A 114 -32.46 -6.37 -7.61
CA ASP A 114 -33.42 -6.27 -6.51
C ASP A 114 -33.39 -4.90 -5.79
N GLN A 115 -32.30 -4.15 -5.96
CA GLN A 115 -32.16 -2.80 -5.45
C GLN A 115 -32.75 -1.73 -6.37
N ILE A 116 -33.23 -2.11 -7.57
CA ILE A 116 -33.79 -1.18 -8.54
C ILE A 116 -35.28 -1.50 -8.71
N THR A 117 -36.13 -0.54 -8.35
CA THR A 117 -37.59 -0.70 -8.42
C THR A 117 -38.21 0.46 -9.19
N SER A 118 -39.45 0.30 -9.62
CA SER A 118 -40.17 1.37 -10.34
C SER A 118 -41.65 1.37 -9.96
N SER A 119 -42.30 2.51 -10.11
CA SER A 119 -43.75 2.65 -9.93
C SER A 119 -44.56 1.70 -10.82
N SER A 120 -44.13 1.55 -12.07
CA SER A 120 -44.74 0.67 -13.06
C SER A 120 -43.78 0.41 -14.22
N ASN A 121 -44.03 -0.65 -14.99
CA ASN A 121 -43.26 -0.99 -16.20
C ASN A 121 -44.15 -1.41 -17.38
N GLU A 122 -43.76 -1.04 -18.61
CA GLU A 122 -44.34 -1.55 -19.86
C GLU A 122 -43.71 -2.91 -20.22
N ALA A 123 -44.47 -4.01 -20.06
CA ALA A 123 -44.00 -5.35 -20.41
C ALA A 123 -42.59 -5.66 -19.86
N GLU A 124 -41.65 -6.03 -20.72
CA GLU A 124 -40.27 -6.39 -20.38
C GLU A 124 -39.38 -5.20 -19.96
N HIS A 125 -39.88 -3.96 -19.97
CA HIS A 125 -39.13 -2.75 -19.60
C HIS A 125 -39.00 -2.56 -18.07
N GLN A 126 -38.57 -3.60 -17.36
CA GLN A 126 -38.41 -3.62 -15.90
C GLN A 126 -37.42 -2.55 -15.40
N ALA A 127 -37.52 -2.20 -14.12
CA ALA A 127 -36.71 -1.16 -13.49
C ALA A 127 -35.19 -1.40 -13.65
N SER A 128 -34.73 -2.64 -13.51
CA SER A 128 -33.31 -3.03 -13.64
C SER A 128 -32.71 -2.76 -15.02
N ARG A 129 -33.54 -2.55 -16.05
CA ARG A 129 -33.08 -2.13 -17.38
C ARG A 129 -32.81 -0.63 -17.48
N GLY A 130 -33.19 0.13 -16.46
CA GLY A 130 -32.92 1.56 -16.35
C GLY A 130 -31.48 1.90 -15.98
N ARG A 131 -30.51 1.00 -16.21
CA ARG A 131 -29.08 1.27 -15.98
C ARG A 131 -28.50 2.08 -17.14
N LEU A 132 -27.57 2.99 -16.85
CA LEU A 132 -26.85 3.75 -17.87
C LEU A 132 -26.20 2.78 -18.88
N ASN A 133 -26.19 3.18 -20.16
CA ASN A 133 -25.63 2.40 -21.29
C ASN A 133 -26.19 0.98 -21.46
N PHE A 134 -27.26 0.62 -20.76
CA PHE A 134 -27.88 -0.69 -20.92
C PHE A 134 -28.43 -0.85 -22.34
N GLU A 135 -28.16 -2.01 -22.95
CA GLU A 135 -28.50 -2.28 -24.35
C GLU A 135 -29.69 -3.24 -24.49
N VAL A 136 -30.24 -3.30 -25.69
CA VAL A 136 -31.28 -4.25 -26.06
C VAL A 136 -30.71 -5.68 -26.11
N SER A 137 -31.50 -6.65 -25.68
CA SER A 137 -31.17 -8.09 -25.84
C SER A 137 -32.27 -8.78 -26.65
N PRO A 138 -32.04 -9.97 -27.22
CA PRO A 138 -33.08 -10.69 -27.96
C PRO A 138 -34.38 -10.82 -27.15
N GLY A 139 -35.47 -10.27 -27.68
CA GLY A 139 -36.79 -10.26 -27.04
C GLY A 139 -36.97 -9.25 -25.88
N LYS A 140 -35.92 -8.53 -25.48
CA LYS A 140 -35.88 -7.73 -24.25
C LYS A 140 -35.40 -6.28 -24.51
N PRO A 141 -36.12 -5.26 -24.03
CA PRO A 141 -35.77 -3.86 -24.27
C PRO A 141 -34.52 -3.43 -23.49
N GLY A 142 -33.89 -2.32 -23.87
CA GLY A 142 -32.67 -1.83 -23.19
C GLY A 142 -32.91 -0.67 -22.22
N SER A 143 -34.13 -0.47 -21.71
CA SER A 143 -34.43 0.64 -20.80
C SER A 143 -35.65 0.35 -19.93
N TRP A 144 -35.74 1.02 -18.77
CA TRP A 144 -36.99 1.10 -18.04
C TRP A 144 -37.96 2.00 -18.80
N CYS A 145 -39.22 1.59 -18.88
CA CYS A 145 -40.32 2.36 -19.44
C CYS A 145 -41.53 2.26 -18.52
N SER A 146 -42.12 3.39 -18.15
CA SER A 146 -43.34 3.40 -17.34
C SER A 146 -44.53 2.81 -18.11
N ARG A 147 -45.52 2.26 -17.39
CA ARG A 147 -46.76 1.76 -18.01
C ARG A 147 -47.72 2.88 -18.40
N VAL A 148 -47.70 3.97 -17.64
CA VAL A 148 -48.56 5.16 -17.80
C VAL A 148 -47.73 6.43 -17.73
N LYS A 149 -48.31 7.57 -18.10
CA LYS A 149 -47.66 8.89 -18.11
C LYS A 149 -48.44 9.86 -17.24
N ASP A 150 -48.09 9.92 -15.96
CA ASP A 150 -48.65 10.80 -14.94
C ASP A 150 -47.53 11.28 -13.98
N ASP A 151 -47.88 12.07 -12.97
CA ASP A 151 -46.94 12.64 -11.99
C ASP A 151 -46.46 11.62 -10.93
N ASP A 152 -47.03 10.41 -10.94
CA ASP A 152 -46.77 9.38 -9.94
C ASP A 152 -45.76 8.33 -10.40
N GLN A 153 -45.19 8.50 -11.59
CA GLN A 153 -44.17 7.59 -12.09
C GLN A 153 -42.79 7.87 -11.49
N TRP A 154 -42.07 6.79 -11.17
CA TRP A 154 -40.71 6.88 -10.64
C TRP A 154 -39.88 5.64 -10.95
N LEU A 155 -38.56 5.86 -11.06
CA LEU A 155 -37.52 4.84 -10.99
C LEU A 155 -36.77 5.05 -9.67
N GLN A 156 -36.61 4.01 -8.87
CA GLN A 156 -35.98 4.06 -7.55
C GLN A 156 -34.75 3.18 -7.51
N VAL A 157 -33.74 3.69 -6.82
CA VAL A 157 -32.49 3.00 -6.53
C VAL A 157 -32.32 2.93 -5.01
N ASP A 158 -32.15 1.72 -4.48
CA ASP A 158 -31.76 1.44 -3.10
C ASP A 158 -30.24 1.32 -3.03
N LEU A 159 -29.57 2.28 -2.39
CA LEU A 159 -28.11 2.31 -2.23
C LEU A 159 -27.59 1.43 -1.08
N GLY A 160 -28.48 0.70 -0.40
CA GLY A 160 -28.18 -0.18 0.73
C GLY A 160 -27.77 0.58 2.01
N ASN A 161 -27.31 -0.15 3.03
CA ASN A 161 -26.87 0.45 4.30
C ASN A 161 -25.46 1.07 4.17
N GLY A 162 -25.27 2.28 4.72
CA GLY A 162 -23.97 2.98 4.81
C GLY A 162 -24.06 4.50 4.58
N ASN A 163 -22.95 5.24 4.73
CA ASN A 163 -22.85 6.64 4.32
C ASN A 163 -22.87 6.72 2.79
N ARG A 164 -24.02 7.09 2.21
CA ARG A 164 -24.23 7.20 0.76
C ARG A 164 -24.47 8.65 0.40
N ASN A 165 -23.41 9.28 -0.07
CA ASN A 165 -23.46 10.67 -0.46
C ASN A 165 -23.61 10.77 -1.97
N VAL A 166 -24.80 11.14 -2.46
CA VAL A 166 -25.10 11.31 -3.88
C VAL A 166 -24.82 12.75 -4.29
N SER A 167 -23.85 12.95 -5.19
CA SER A 167 -23.38 14.25 -5.67
C SER A 167 -23.85 14.57 -7.09
N GLY A 168 -24.42 13.60 -7.81
CA GLY A 168 -24.87 13.82 -9.19
C GLY A 168 -25.70 12.68 -9.74
N ILE A 169 -26.31 12.93 -10.89
CA ILE A 169 -27.07 11.94 -11.65
C ILE A 169 -26.81 12.13 -13.15
N ALA A 170 -26.57 11.03 -13.85
CA ALA A 170 -26.63 10.98 -15.30
C ALA A 170 -27.93 10.33 -15.74
N THR A 171 -28.58 10.91 -16.76
CA THR A 171 -29.76 10.33 -17.41
C THR A 171 -29.49 10.12 -18.89
N GLN A 172 -30.03 9.04 -19.43
CA GLN A 172 -29.98 8.69 -20.84
C GLN A 172 -31.39 8.23 -21.26
N GLY A 173 -31.78 8.47 -22.51
CA GLY A 173 -33.10 8.08 -22.99
C GLY A 173 -33.25 6.56 -23.19
N GLY A 174 -34.46 6.14 -23.55
CA GLY A 174 -34.78 4.75 -23.83
C GLY A 174 -34.25 4.28 -25.17
N THR A 175 -33.67 3.07 -25.18
CA THR A 175 -33.22 2.41 -26.41
C THR A 175 -34.34 2.27 -27.43
N ASN A 176 -34.01 2.30 -28.72
CA ASN A 176 -34.97 2.04 -29.77
C ASN A 176 -35.38 0.56 -29.82
N TYR A 177 -36.44 0.21 -29.10
CA TYR A 177 -37.01 -1.13 -29.09
C TYR A 177 -38.35 -1.11 -29.83
N ARG A 178 -38.48 -1.95 -30.88
CA ARG A 178 -39.65 -1.97 -31.78
C ARG A 178 -40.03 -0.59 -32.32
N GLU A 179 -39.03 0.16 -32.78
CA GLU A 179 -39.18 1.49 -33.41
C GLU A 179 -39.75 2.58 -32.48
N LYS A 180 -39.69 2.38 -31.16
CA LYS A 180 -40.14 3.36 -30.16
C LYS A 180 -38.94 3.98 -29.47
N ALA A 181 -38.49 5.14 -29.95
CA ALA A 181 -37.54 5.98 -29.22
C ALA A 181 -38.30 6.93 -28.29
N ARG A 182 -38.00 6.88 -26.99
CA ARG A 182 -38.65 7.70 -25.95
C ARG A 182 -37.61 8.17 -24.94
N TRP A 183 -37.87 9.28 -24.26
CA TRP A 183 -36.96 9.82 -23.25
C TRP A 183 -37.69 10.71 -22.25
N VAL A 184 -37.03 11.03 -21.15
CA VAL A 184 -37.52 11.97 -20.15
C VAL A 184 -36.79 13.31 -20.29
N GLY A 185 -37.56 14.37 -20.62
CA GLY A 185 -37.00 15.71 -20.82
C GLY A 185 -36.87 16.55 -19.54
N LYS A 186 -37.63 16.23 -18.49
CA LYS A 186 -37.53 16.87 -17.17
C LYS A 186 -37.90 15.88 -16.08
N TYR A 187 -37.28 16.01 -14.91
CA TYR A 187 -37.57 15.18 -13.74
C TYR A 187 -37.29 15.94 -12.43
N ARG A 188 -37.81 15.42 -11.33
CA ARG A 188 -37.46 15.80 -9.95
C ARG A 188 -36.79 14.62 -9.26
N LEU A 189 -36.00 14.91 -8.24
CA LEU A 189 -35.46 13.88 -7.35
C LEU A 189 -36.23 13.88 -6.04
N ALA A 190 -36.53 12.69 -5.54
CA ALA A 190 -37.00 12.49 -4.17
C ALA A 190 -36.10 11.46 -3.47
N PHE A 191 -35.91 11.58 -2.17
CA PHE A 191 -35.02 10.71 -1.39
C PHE A 191 -35.63 10.31 -0.04
N SER A 192 -35.16 9.19 0.52
CA SER A 192 -35.71 8.59 1.73
C SER A 192 -34.69 7.66 2.39
N ASP A 193 -34.70 7.59 3.72
CA ASP A 193 -33.86 6.64 4.47
C ASP A 193 -34.58 5.33 4.79
N ASP A 194 -35.91 5.35 4.87
CA ASP A 194 -36.75 4.21 5.25
C ASP A 194 -37.46 3.55 4.05
N GLY A 195 -37.41 4.19 2.87
CA GLY A 195 -38.07 3.70 1.65
C GLY A 195 -39.58 3.92 1.65
N VAL A 196 -40.11 4.65 2.64
CA VAL A 196 -41.54 4.94 2.82
C VAL A 196 -41.80 6.44 2.75
N ASN A 197 -41.07 7.23 3.55
CA ASN A 197 -41.22 8.67 3.66
C ASN A 197 -40.22 9.37 2.74
N PHE A 198 -40.72 9.96 1.66
CA PHE A 198 -39.87 10.61 0.65
C PHE A 198 -39.95 12.14 0.73
N HIS A 199 -38.79 12.78 0.62
CA HIS A 199 -38.63 14.22 0.55
C HIS A 199 -38.12 14.63 -0.84
N TYR A 200 -38.63 15.73 -1.38
CA TYR A 200 -38.14 16.27 -2.66
C TYR A 200 -36.84 17.05 -2.47
N TYR A 201 -35.92 16.87 -3.42
CA TYR A 201 -34.68 17.62 -3.46
C TYR A 201 -34.93 19.07 -3.88
N LYS A 202 -34.37 20.02 -3.12
CA LYS A 202 -34.46 21.46 -3.39
C LYS A 202 -33.13 22.10 -3.80
N GLY A 203 -32.00 21.54 -3.38
CA GLY A 203 -30.66 22.04 -3.74
C GLY A 203 -30.37 23.49 -3.37
N GLY A 204 -30.96 23.97 -2.27
CA GLY A 204 -30.88 25.36 -1.83
C GLY A 204 -31.98 26.29 -2.39
N GLU A 205 -32.91 25.78 -3.20
CA GLU A 205 -34.03 26.54 -3.74
C GLU A 205 -35.27 26.50 -2.81
N ALA A 206 -36.19 27.44 -2.99
CA ALA A 206 -37.44 27.50 -2.20
C ALA A 206 -38.41 26.35 -2.54
N THR A 207 -38.43 25.96 -3.81
CA THR A 207 -39.29 24.92 -4.39
C THR A 207 -38.51 23.69 -4.79
N ASP A 208 -39.21 22.60 -5.12
CA ASP A 208 -38.59 21.36 -5.60
C ASP A 208 -37.82 21.61 -6.89
N LYS A 209 -36.57 21.14 -6.94
CA LYS A 209 -35.68 21.35 -8.07
C LYS A 209 -36.15 20.54 -9.29
N GLU A 210 -36.41 21.23 -10.41
CA GLU A 210 -36.60 20.58 -11.71
C GLU A 210 -35.29 20.46 -12.46
N PHE A 211 -34.90 19.23 -12.79
CA PHE A 211 -33.73 18.94 -13.60
C PHE A 211 -34.09 18.86 -15.08
N VAL A 212 -33.17 19.32 -15.92
CA VAL A 212 -33.25 19.12 -17.37
C VAL A 212 -32.71 17.72 -17.68
N GLY A 213 -33.54 16.92 -18.35
CA GLY A 213 -33.19 15.58 -18.80
C GLY A 213 -32.76 15.57 -20.27
N ASN A 214 -33.13 14.51 -20.97
CA ASN A 214 -32.67 14.22 -22.32
C ASN A 214 -33.51 14.93 -23.40
N LYS A 215 -32.89 15.16 -24.57
CA LYS A 215 -33.57 15.63 -25.80
C LYS A 215 -33.66 14.55 -26.88
N ASP A 216 -33.00 13.43 -26.64
CA ASP A 216 -32.90 12.28 -27.53
C ASP A 216 -32.69 10.99 -26.69
N ARG A 217 -32.49 9.86 -27.37
CA ARG A 217 -32.35 8.53 -26.74
C ARG A 217 -30.93 8.16 -26.33
N ASP A 218 -29.92 8.72 -26.97
CA ASP A 218 -28.54 8.19 -26.93
C ASP A 218 -27.62 9.06 -26.07
N THR A 219 -27.84 10.38 -26.06
CA THR A 219 -27.02 11.36 -25.34
C THR A 219 -27.18 11.23 -23.83
N ILE A 220 -26.06 11.13 -23.11
CA ILE A 220 -26.01 11.16 -21.65
C ILE A 220 -26.07 12.62 -21.18
N VAL A 221 -27.01 12.92 -20.28
CA VAL A 221 -27.16 14.24 -19.66
C VAL A 221 -26.81 14.11 -18.18
N TYR A 222 -25.69 14.72 -17.79
CA TYR A 222 -25.25 14.78 -16.40
C TYR A 222 -25.77 16.04 -15.71
N ASN A 223 -26.29 15.89 -14.49
CA ASN A 223 -26.66 16.98 -13.60
C ASN A 223 -25.90 16.83 -12.27
N GLU A 224 -25.10 17.85 -11.92
CA GLU A 224 -24.47 17.97 -10.60
C GLU A 224 -25.49 18.45 -9.57
N LEU A 225 -25.46 17.87 -8.37
CA LEU A 225 -26.26 18.33 -7.25
C LEU A 225 -25.50 19.43 -6.51
N SER A 226 -26.09 20.63 -6.46
CA SER A 226 -25.54 21.78 -5.72
C SER A 226 -25.32 21.47 -4.24
N GLN A 227 -26.19 20.65 -3.65
CA GLN A 227 -26.03 20.09 -2.32
C GLN A 227 -26.14 18.56 -2.43
N PRO A 228 -25.13 17.81 -1.98
CA PRO A 228 -25.20 16.36 -2.06
C PRO A 228 -26.33 15.79 -1.18
N ILE A 229 -26.97 14.72 -1.66
CA ILE A 229 -28.04 14.02 -0.93
C ILE A 229 -27.38 12.91 -0.11
N THR A 230 -27.54 12.95 1.22
CA THR A 230 -27.16 11.83 2.09
C THR A 230 -28.41 11.02 2.40
N SER A 231 -28.63 9.92 1.68
CA SER A 231 -29.81 9.09 1.87
C SER A 231 -29.67 7.71 1.22
N ARG A 232 -30.48 6.74 1.66
CA ARG A 232 -30.45 5.37 1.13
C ARG A 232 -31.19 5.21 -0.19
N TYR A 233 -32.39 5.76 -0.30
CA TYR A 233 -33.26 5.59 -1.46
C TYR A 233 -33.29 6.86 -2.27
N ILE A 234 -33.06 6.75 -3.58
CA ILE A 234 -33.20 7.86 -4.53
C ILE A 234 -34.27 7.50 -5.55
N ARG A 235 -35.27 8.38 -5.73
CA ARG A 235 -36.32 8.30 -6.74
C ARG A 235 -36.11 9.38 -7.79
N ILE A 236 -35.99 8.95 -9.04
CA ILE A 236 -36.07 9.79 -10.22
C ILE A 236 -37.54 9.85 -10.64
N ARG A 237 -38.14 11.04 -10.61
CA ARG A 237 -39.57 11.26 -10.89
C ARG A 237 -39.76 12.08 -12.16
N PRO A 238 -40.07 11.44 -13.31
CA PRO A 238 -40.32 12.16 -14.56
C PRO A 238 -41.48 13.15 -14.46
N ILE A 239 -41.36 14.30 -15.12
CA ILE A 239 -42.46 15.27 -15.22
C ILE A 239 -43.25 15.01 -16.52
N PRO A 240 -44.57 14.75 -16.46
CA PRO A 240 -45.39 14.49 -17.63
C PRO A 240 -45.54 15.74 -18.50
N LYS A 241 -44.92 15.70 -19.68
CA LYS A 241 -45.17 16.66 -20.78
C LYS A 241 -45.40 15.95 -22.10
N GLY A 242 -46.24 16.53 -22.96
CA GLY A 242 -46.56 16.01 -24.29
C GLY A 242 -47.67 14.95 -24.31
N LYS A 243 -47.71 14.15 -25.39
CA LYS A 243 -48.79 13.17 -25.64
C LYS A 243 -48.81 12.04 -24.60
N LYS A 244 -50.01 11.62 -24.16
CA LYS A 244 -50.22 10.55 -23.14
C LYS A 244 -49.65 9.18 -23.54
N ASN A 245 -49.61 8.86 -24.84
CA ASN A 245 -49.06 7.61 -25.35
C ASN A 245 -47.52 7.60 -25.47
N ASN A 246 -46.86 8.74 -25.24
CA ASN A 246 -45.41 8.83 -25.19
C ASN A 246 -44.93 8.64 -23.74
N LEU A 247 -44.86 7.38 -23.33
CA LEU A 247 -44.50 6.93 -21.97
C LEU A 247 -43.07 7.36 -21.60
N PHE A 248 -42.77 7.39 -20.30
CA PHE A 248 -41.43 7.70 -19.85
C PHE A 248 -40.51 6.52 -20.13
N ALA A 249 -39.32 6.80 -20.65
CA ALA A 249 -38.26 5.83 -20.79
C ALA A 249 -36.94 6.47 -20.37
N MET A 250 -36.15 5.77 -19.55
CA MET A 250 -34.84 6.27 -19.14
C MET A 250 -33.90 5.16 -18.71
N ARG A 251 -32.63 5.54 -18.71
CA ARG A 251 -31.47 4.86 -18.16
C ARG A 251 -30.72 5.86 -17.27
N VAL A 252 -30.17 5.43 -16.15
CA VAL A 252 -29.57 6.34 -15.16
C VAL A 252 -28.29 5.78 -14.53
N GLU A 253 -27.43 6.69 -14.07
CA GLU A 253 -26.33 6.41 -13.14
C GLU A 253 -26.34 7.46 -12.02
N LEU A 254 -26.06 7.04 -10.80
CA LEU A 254 -25.90 7.94 -9.66
C LEU A 254 -24.42 8.11 -9.38
N TYR A 255 -24.00 9.34 -9.13
CA TYR A 255 -22.61 9.68 -8.78
C TYR A 255 -22.55 10.15 -7.34
N GLY A 256 -21.47 9.81 -6.66
CA GLY A 256 -21.35 10.12 -5.24
C GLY A 256 -20.02 9.73 -4.64
N CYS A 257 -19.98 9.80 -3.31
CA CYS A 257 -18.99 9.14 -2.47
C CYS A 257 -19.59 7.89 -1.88
N GLN A 258 -19.01 6.76 -2.26
CA GLN A 258 -18.84 5.66 -1.33
C GLN A 258 -17.49 5.92 -0.67
N GLU A 259 -17.40 5.93 0.66
CA GLU A 259 -16.08 5.76 1.30
C GLU A 259 -15.44 4.54 0.66
N ILE A 260 -14.39 4.75 -0.14
CA ILE A 260 -13.58 3.66 -0.68
C ILE A 260 -12.88 3.14 0.55
N LYS A 261 -13.41 2.05 1.10
CA LYS A 261 -12.75 1.40 2.21
C LYS A 261 -11.48 0.76 1.65
N PRO A 262 -10.33 0.81 2.33
CA PRO A 262 -9.09 0.36 1.73
C PRO A 262 -9.15 -1.09 1.19
N CYS A 263 -9.92 -1.98 1.83
CA CYS A 263 -10.17 -3.33 1.35
C CYS A 263 -10.97 -3.45 0.05
N ASP A 264 -11.69 -2.41 -0.39
CA ASP A 264 -12.43 -2.42 -1.65
C ASP A 264 -11.50 -2.55 -2.86
N SER A 265 -10.23 -2.16 -2.72
CA SER A 265 -9.19 -2.34 -3.75
C SER A 265 -8.57 -3.75 -3.77
N SER A 266 -9.05 -4.66 -2.91
CA SER A 266 -8.48 -6.00 -2.72
C SER A 266 -6.95 -6.01 -2.51
N PRO A 267 -6.42 -5.24 -1.53
CA PRO A 267 -4.99 -5.06 -1.38
C PRO A 267 -4.26 -6.33 -0.92
N CYS A 268 -4.93 -7.24 -0.20
CA CYS A 268 -4.34 -8.50 0.24
C CYS A 268 -4.27 -9.52 -0.90
N ILE A 269 -3.05 -9.78 -1.38
CA ILE A 269 -2.80 -10.73 -2.46
C ILE A 269 -2.61 -12.17 -1.95
N ASN A 270 -2.47 -13.12 -2.88
CA ASN A 270 -2.22 -14.54 -2.59
C ASN A 270 -3.24 -15.22 -1.64
N GLY A 271 -4.48 -14.73 -1.63
CA GLY A 271 -5.55 -15.27 -0.78
C GLY A 271 -5.57 -14.71 0.64
N GLY A 272 -4.89 -13.58 0.91
CA GLY A 272 -5.01 -12.83 2.15
C GLY A 272 -6.42 -12.29 2.38
N ASN A 273 -6.87 -12.29 3.64
CA ASN A 273 -8.16 -11.72 4.03
C ASN A 273 -7.99 -10.29 4.56
N CYS A 274 -8.74 -9.34 4.01
CA CYS A 274 -8.62 -7.91 4.32
C CYS A 274 -9.65 -7.46 5.36
N THR A 275 -9.20 -6.69 6.36
CA THR A 275 -10.07 -5.97 7.31
C THR A 275 -9.84 -4.47 7.24
N ASN A 276 -10.92 -3.68 7.21
CA ASN A 276 -10.84 -2.23 7.28
C ASN A 276 -10.78 -1.79 8.74
N GLU A 277 -9.87 -0.88 9.05
CA GLU A 277 -9.67 -0.32 10.38
C GLU A 277 -10.44 1.00 10.57
N ALA A 278 -10.67 1.38 11.82
CA ALA A 278 -11.48 2.56 12.17
C ALA A 278 -10.80 3.91 11.83
N ASP A 279 -9.48 3.89 11.62
CA ASP A 279 -8.65 5.05 11.26
C ASP A 279 -8.54 5.28 9.74
N GLY A 280 -9.23 4.46 8.93
CA GLY A 280 -9.16 4.53 7.48
C GLY A 280 -8.01 3.72 6.87
N ASN A 281 -7.34 2.86 7.64
CA ASN A 281 -6.33 1.92 7.15
C ASN A 281 -6.92 0.50 6.92
N PHE A 282 -6.10 -0.46 6.49
CA PHE A 282 -6.44 -1.89 6.44
C PHE A 282 -5.38 -2.77 7.08
N THR A 283 -5.80 -3.99 7.42
CA THR A 283 -4.93 -5.09 7.85
C THR A 283 -5.17 -6.33 6.98
N CYS A 284 -4.09 -6.96 6.52
CA CYS A 284 -4.15 -8.24 5.83
C CYS A 284 -3.86 -9.42 6.77
N HIS A 285 -4.73 -10.42 6.75
CA HIS A 285 -4.55 -11.70 7.42
C HIS A 285 -4.04 -12.72 6.40
N CYS A 286 -2.74 -13.00 6.43
CA CYS A 286 -2.11 -13.82 5.41
C CYS A 286 -2.32 -15.33 5.63
N PRO A 287 -2.62 -16.10 4.56
CA PRO A 287 -2.70 -17.55 4.63
C PRO A 287 -1.32 -18.15 4.87
N SER A 288 -1.29 -19.40 5.38
CA SER A 288 -0.03 -20.08 5.71
C SER A 288 0.96 -20.10 4.54
N GLY A 289 2.17 -19.59 4.80
CA GLY A 289 3.24 -19.48 3.79
C GLY A 289 3.34 -18.11 3.12
N TRP A 290 2.49 -17.15 3.49
CA TRP A 290 2.58 -15.75 3.07
C TRP A 290 2.66 -14.82 4.28
N THR A 291 3.36 -13.69 4.11
CA THR A 291 3.58 -12.61 5.09
C THR A 291 3.76 -11.28 4.32
N GLY A 292 4.02 -10.18 5.01
CA GLY A 292 4.03 -8.82 4.46
C GLY A 292 2.67 -8.12 4.58
N ASP A 293 2.68 -6.79 4.43
CA ASP A 293 1.49 -5.94 4.68
C ASP A 293 0.33 -6.23 3.72
N THR A 294 0.64 -6.81 2.56
CA THR A 294 -0.33 -7.22 1.53
C THR A 294 -0.27 -8.72 1.22
N CYS A 295 0.42 -9.53 2.04
CA CYS A 295 0.66 -10.96 1.78
C CYS A 295 1.47 -11.25 0.51
N GLU A 296 2.35 -10.32 0.13
CA GLU A 296 3.22 -10.37 -1.03
C GLU A 296 4.50 -11.17 -0.80
N ILE A 297 4.89 -11.36 0.46
CA ILE A 297 6.10 -12.05 0.83
C ILE A 297 5.78 -13.52 1.08
N LYS A 298 6.29 -14.41 0.23
CA LYS A 298 6.19 -15.85 0.47
C LYS A 298 7.19 -16.25 1.56
N GLY A 299 6.71 -16.53 2.77
CA GLY A 299 7.54 -17.00 3.89
C GLY A 299 8.13 -18.40 3.64
N VAL A 300 9.25 -18.70 4.30
CA VAL A 300 9.90 -20.01 4.19
C VAL A 300 9.19 -21.05 5.05
N ARG A 301 8.23 -21.73 4.41
CA ARG A 301 7.38 -22.77 5.01
C ARG A 301 8.20 -23.75 5.84
N GLY A 302 7.86 -23.87 7.12
CA GLY A 302 8.47 -24.74 8.11
C GLY A 302 9.37 -24.05 9.13
N ILE A 303 10.11 -23.00 8.74
CA ILE A 303 11.05 -22.30 9.63
C ILE A 303 10.31 -21.41 10.65
N GLU A 304 9.09 -20.99 10.36
CA GLU A 304 8.21 -20.28 11.30
C GLU A 304 7.94 -21.06 12.59
N LYS A 305 8.30 -22.35 12.65
CA LYS A 305 8.18 -23.21 13.84
C LYS A 305 9.41 -23.20 14.74
N SER A 306 10.45 -22.43 14.40
CA SER A 306 11.65 -22.28 15.21
C SER A 306 11.32 -21.60 16.54
N VAL A 307 11.70 -22.23 17.66
CA VAL A 307 11.57 -21.60 18.99
C VAL A 307 12.69 -20.60 19.27
N ILE A 308 13.80 -20.67 18.53
CA ILE A 308 14.87 -19.68 18.63
C ILE A 308 14.45 -18.35 17.99
N ILE A 309 13.89 -18.40 16.77
CA ILE A 309 13.43 -17.20 16.05
C ILE A 309 12.10 -16.70 16.62
N GLY A 310 11.17 -17.62 16.93
CA GLY A 310 9.83 -17.29 17.38
C GLY A 310 9.06 -16.48 16.34
N ASP A 311 8.26 -15.52 16.80
CA ASP A 311 7.40 -14.69 15.94
C ASP A 311 8.10 -13.45 15.37
N ASN A 312 9.44 -13.37 15.47
CA ASN A 312 10.20 -12.24 14.97
C ASN A 312 10.17 -12.19 13.42
N GLN A 313 9.30 -11.34 12.88
CA GLN A 313 9.06 -11.23 11.44
C GLN A 313 10.28 -10.76 10.66
N GLU A 314 11.09 -9.86 11.23
CA GLU A 314 12.33 -9.39 10.57
C GLU A 314 13.31 -10.55 10.35
N PHE A 315 13.48 -11.39 11.37
CA PHE A 315 14.37 -12.55 11.31
C PHE A 315 13.85 -13.62 10.36
N LEU A 316 12.55 -13.92 10.40
CA LEU A 316 11.92 -14.87 9.48
C LEU A 316 12.04 -14.39 8.02
N ALA A 317 11.84 -13.10 7.76
CA ALA A 317 12.01 -12.52 6.43
C ALA A 317 13.46 -12.63 5.94
N LYS A 318 14.44 -12.33 6.81
CA LYS A 318 15.87 -12.39 6.44
C LYS A 318 16.37 -13.80 6.19
N VAL A 319 16.04 -14.76 7.06
CA VAL A 319 16.33 -16.18 6.80
C VAL A 319 15.63 -16.63 5.53
N GLY A 320 14.40 -16.17 5.32
CA GLY A 320 13.62 -16.50 4.13
C GLY A 320 14.27 -16.00 2.83
N GLU A 321 14.74 -14.76 2.83
CA GLU A 321 15.50 -14.15 1.73
C GLU A 321 16.73 -14.98 1.35
N TRP A 322 17.51 -15.42 2.34
CA TRP A 322 18.75 -16.17 2.10
C TRP A 322 18.53 -17.60 1.62
N LEU A 323 17.42 -18.23 2.03
CA LEU A 323 17.03 -19.58 1.62
C LEU A 323 16.19 -19.60 0.35
N LYS A 324 15.71 -18.45 -0.13
CA LYS A 324 14.86 -18.30 -1.32
C LYS A 324 15.33 -19.09 -2.55
N PRO A 325 16.63 -19.13 -2.92
CA PRO A 325 17.08 -19.89 -4.08
C PRO A 325 16.80 -21.40 -3.99
N MET A 326 16.54 -21.92 -2.79
CA MET A 326 16.34 -23.35 -2.52
C MET A 326 14.87 -23.72 -2.32
N THR A 327 14.01 -22.73 -2.09
CA THR A 327 12.59 -22.93 -1.74
C THR A 327 11.69 -22.75 -2.96
N HIS A 328 11.26 -23.87 -3.53
CA HIS A 328 10.20 -23.92 -4.53
C HIS A 328 8.82 -24.12 -3.87
N SER A 329 7.72 -23.94 -4.60
CA SER A 329 6.35 -24.05 -4.07
C SER A 329 6.00 -25.41 -3.47
N ASP A 330 6.69 -26.45 -3.91
CA ASP A 330 6.58 -27.85 -3.49
C ASP A 330 7.51 -28.19 -2.31
N ARG A 331 8.36 -27.27 -1.83
CA ARG A 331 9.35 -27.55 -0.78
C ARG A 331 9.05 -26.86 0.54
N TYR A 332 9.47 -27.49 1.63
CA TYR A 332 9.35 -26.95 2.99
C TYR A 332 10.45 -27.45 3.91
N TRP A 333 10.71 -26.71 4.98
CA TRP A 333 11.69 -27.08 6.00
C TRP A 333 11.04 -27.87 7.12
N LYS A 334 11.62 -29.00 7.48
CA LYS A 334 11.13 -29.84 8.57
C LYS A 334 12.20 -29.94 9.64
N LEU A 335 11.83 -29.76 10.90
CA LEU A 335 12.74 -29.94 12.03
C LEU A 335 13.22 -31.40 12.04
N CYS A 336 14.53 -31.63 12.03
CA CYS A 336 15.11 -32.94 12.29
C CYS A 336 15.65 -33.06 13.72
N TRP A 337 16.18 -31.98 14.31
CA TRP A 337 16.75 -32.00 15.65
C TRP A 337 16.53 -30.68 16.38
N ARG A 338 16.11 -30.76 17.64
CA ARG A 338 16.15 -29.66 18.62
C ARG A 338 16.85 -30.16 19.89
N ALA A 339 17.94 -29.53 20.27
CA ALA A 339 18.81 -30.05 21.34
C ALA A 339 18.10 -30.20 22.68
N SER A 340 17.28 -29.22 23.09
CA SER A 340 16.50 -29.30 24.34
C SER A 340 15.42 -30.39 24.34
N LYS A 341 14.92 -30.78 23.17
CA LYS A 341 13.83 -31.75 23.00
C LYS A 341 14.34 -33.17 22.80
N ASP A 342 15.31 -33.32 21.89
CA ASP A 342 15.75 -34.62 21.39
C ASP A 342 17.04 -35.08 22.09
N GLY A 343 17.78 -34.16 22.73
CA GLY A 343 19.01 -34.42 23.47
C GLY A 343 20.24 -33.73 22.83
N TRP A 344 21.24 -33.45 23.69
CA TRP A 344 22.43 -32.63 23.36
C TRP A 344 23.63 -33.41 22.82
N ALA A 345 23.53 -34.74 22.74
CA ALA A 345 24.62 -35.57 22.23
C ALA A 345 24.78 -35.40 20.71
N ALA A 346 26.04 -35.32 20.24
CA ALA A 346 26.37 -35.27 18.80
C ALA A 346 25.77 -36.45 18.04
N ASN A 347 25.84 -37.65 18.64
CA ASN A 347 25.25 -38.85 18.06
C ASN A 347 23.72 -38.76 17.86
N THR A 348 23.01 -38.02 18.73
CA THR A 348 21.56 -37.78 18.56
C THR A 348 21.29 -36.93 17.33
N PHE A 349 22.05 -35.84 17.15
CA PHE A 349 21.97 -35.00 15.95
C PHE A 349 22.19 -35.84 14.69
N HIS A 350 23.26 -36.63 14.65
CA HIS A 350 23.59 -37.48 13.50
C HIS A 350 22.51 -38.53 13.23
N THR A 351 21.99 -39.20 14.25
CA THR A 351 20.88 -40.16 14.12
C THR A 351 19.65 -39.53 13.48
N LEU A 352 19.38 -38.26 13.79
CA LEU A 352 18.17 -37.58 13.38
C LEU A 352 18.30 -36.76 12.10
N CYS A 353 19.48 -36.26 11.73
CA CYS A 353 19.67 -35.33 10.62
C CYS A 353 20.53 -35.86 9.47
N ASP A 354 21.31 -36.92 9.66
CA ASP A 354 22.16 -37.47 8.59
C ASP A 354 21.33 -37.99 7.40
N GLY A 355 21.87 -37.82 6.19
CA GLY A 355 21.24 -38.29 4.95
C GLY A 355 19.96 -37.57 4.53
N LYS A 356 19.62 -36.43 5.16
CA LYS A 356 18.37 -35.69 4.90
C LYS A 356 18.48 -34.58 3.84
N GLY A 357 19.60 -34.47 3.14
CA GLY A 357 19.83 -33.41 2.16
C GLY A 357 20.22 -32.07 2.80
N ALA A 358 19.84 -30.97 2.14
CA ALA A 358 20.17 -29.62 2.59
C ALA A 358 19.56 -29.31 3.96
N THR A 359 20.30 -28.58 4.80
CA THR A 359 19.90 -28.23 6.15
C THR A 359 20.15 -26.77 6.49
N VAL A 360 19.38 -26.26 7.45
CA VAL A 360 19.66 -24.99 8.14
C VAL A 360 19.69 -25.24 9.64
N THR A 361 20.79 -24.84 10.27
CA THR A 361 20.99 -24.91 11.72
C THR A 361 20.91 -23.50 12.30
N ILE A 362 20.18 -23.34 13.40
CA ILE A 362 19.99 -22.09 14.14
C ILE A 362 20.44 -22.34 15.57
N VAL A 363 21.24 -21.43 16.12
CA VAL A 363 21.87 -21.51 17.44
C VAL A 363 21.56 -20.23 18.20
N LYS A 364 21.21 -20.38 19.49
CA LYS A 364 21.10 -19.26 20.43
C LYS A 364 22.18 -19.39 21.50
N ALA A 365 23.05 -18.39 21.65
CA ALA A 365 24.08 -18.37 22.69
C ALA A 365 24.45 -16.93 23.07
N ASN A 366 24.66 -16.64 24.36
CA ASN A 366 25.07 -15.31 24.84
C ASN A 366 24.25 -14.14 24.29
N ASP A 367 22.94 -14.34 24.14
CA ASP A 367 21.95 -13.40 23.57
C ASP A 367 22.14 -13.09 22.08
N ASN A 368 23.03 -13.82 21.41
CA ASN A 368 23.16 -13.87 19.97
C ASN A 368 22.31 -14.99 19.37
N ILE A 369 21.88 -14.78 18.13
CA ILE A 369 21.20 -15.76 17.29
C ILE A 369 21.95 -15.81 15.96
N PHE A 370 22.42 -17.00 15.61
CA PHE A 370 23.25 -17.24 14.44
C PHE A 370 23.09 -18.66 13.94
N GLY A 371 23.71 -19.00 12.82
CA GLY A 371 23.56 -20.33 12.27
C GLY A 371 24.26 -20.52 10.94
N GLY A 372 23.95 -21.65 10.31
CA GLY A 372 24.53 -22.04 9.04
C GLY A 372 23.55 -22.82 8.18
N TYR A 373 23.61 -22.58 6.88
CA TYR A 373 22.98 -23.40 5.86
C TYR A 373 24.05 -24.25 5.18
N SER A 374 23.74 -25.52 4.96
CA SER A 374 24.51 -26.37 4.06
C SER A 374 23.60 -27.03 3.03
N LYS A 375 24.02 -26.98 1.77
CA LYS A 375 23.37 -27.67 0.66
C LYS A 375 23.63 -29.17 0.68
N LYS A 376 24.81 -29.56 1.16
CA LYS A 376 25.19 -30.97 1.28
C LYS A 376 24.58 -31.55 2.55
N GLN A 377 24.32 -32.85 2.49
CA GLN A 377 23.79 -33.59 3.63
C GLN A 377 24.87 -33.87 4.67
N TRP A 378 24.44 -33.93 5.93
CA TRP A 378 25.23 -34.50 7.02
C TRP A 378 25.40 -36.01 6.85
N GLY A 379 26.41 -36.56 7.53
CA GLY A 379 26.75 -37.97 7.54
C GLY A 379 28.09 -38.27 6.86
N GLY A 380 28.92 -39.08 7.50
CA GLY A 380 30.24 -39.46 7.01
C GLY A 380 31.17 -39.96 8.11
N SER A 381 32.45 -40.13 7.76
CA SER A 381 33.50 -40.57 8.69
C SER A 381 34.54 -39.46 8.93
N GLY A 382 34.08 -38.27 9.35
CA GLY A 382 34.99 -37.19 9.78
C GLY A 382 35.78 -36.53 8.65
N ARG A 383 35.08 -36.07 7.60
CA ARG A 383 35.67 -35.34 6.47
C ARG A 383 35.00 -33.99 6.24
N TYR A 384 35.72 -33.11 5.55
CA TYR A 384 35.14 -31.89 5.01
C TYR A 384 34.36 -32.18 3.73
N ILE A 385 33.20 -31.56 3.59
CA ILE A 385 32.38 -31.58 2.38
C ILE A 385 32.10 -30.12 2.02
N ASP A 386 32.26 -29.79 0.75
CA ASP A 386 32.18 -28.42 0.26
C ASP A 386 30.99 -28.21 -0.68
N ASP A 387 30.40 -27.01 -0.58
CA ASP A 387 29.48 -26.47 -1.57
C ASP A 387 29.50 -24.94 -1.51
N PRO A 388 29.71 -24.23 -2.64
CA PRO A 388 29.83 -22.78 -2.66
C PRO A 388 28.54 -22.05 -2.28
N GLU A 389 27.39 -22.75 -2.25
CA GLU A 389 26.12 -22.21 -1.80
C GLU A 389 25.96 -22.25 -0.27
N ASP A 390 26.88 -22.90 0.45
CA ASP A 390 26.88 -22.91 1.91
C ASP A 390 27.14 -21.50 2.46
N PHE A 391 26.55 -21.17 3.60
CA PHE A 391 26.75 -19.89 4.24
C PHE A 391 26.50 -19.95 5.73
N LEU A 392 27.16 -19.07 6.48
CA LEU A 392 26.81 -18.75 7.86
C LEU A 392 25.95 -17.49 7.90
N PHE A 393 25.27 -17.25 9.01
CA PHE A 393 24.52 -16.02 9.22
C PHE A 393 24.47 -15.61 10.68
N SER A 394 24.26 -14.31 10.91
CA SER A 394 23.91 -13.75 12.22
C SER A 394 22.60 -12.98 12.10
N LEU A 395 21.65 -13.27 12.99
CA LEU A 395 20.37 -12.56 13.12
C LEU A 395 20.42 -11.54 14.26
N ALA A 396 21.01 -11.93 15.38
CA ALA A 396 21.23 -11.07 16.54
C ALA A 396 22.67 -11.24 17.04
N ASN A 397 23.32 -10.12 17.37
CA ASN A 397 24.69 -10.10 17.89
C ASN A 397 24.89 -8.93 18.87
N LYS A 398 25.79 -9.11 19.85
CA LYS A 398 26.15 -8.09 20.86
C LYS A 398 26.66 -6.76 20.30
N VAL A 399 27.17 -6.76 19.07
CA VAL A 399 27.68 -5.56 18.40
C VAL A 399 26.61 -4.82 17.58
N HIS A 400 25.34 -5.26 17.69
CA HIS A 400 24.15 -4.65 17.08
C HIS A 400 24.24 -4.45 15.56
N VAL A 401 25.01 -5.31 14.89
CA VAL A 401 25.02 -5.38 13.42
C VAL A 401 23.70 -6.01 12.98
N LYS A 402 23.02 -5.36 12.02
CA LYS A 402 21.78 -5.87 11.39
C LYS A 402 21.97 -7.30 10.85
N PRO A 403 20.88 -8.08 10.68
CA PRO A 403 20.97 -9.43 10.16
C PRO A 403 21.84 -9.53 8.89
N ILE A 404 22.82 -10.44 8.91
CA ILE A 404 23.86 -10.53 7.87
C ILE A 404 24.13 -11.98 7.46
N LYS A 405 24.26 -12.18 6.14
CA LYS A 405 24.73 -13.42 5.51
C LYS A 405 26.26 -13.37 5.37
N LEU A 406 26.93 -14.42 5.82
CA LEU A 406 28.38 -14.61 5.77
C LEU A 406 28.71 -15.64 4.70
N THR A 407 29.17 -15.16 3.55
CA THR A 407 29.36 -15.99 2.35
C THR A 407 30.65 -16.82 2.42
N HIS A 408 30.61 -17.95 1.73
CA HIS A 408 31.74 -18.83 1.47
C HIS A 408 32.88 -18.10 0.73
N LEU A 409 34.13 -18.33 1.14
CA LEU A 409 35.32 -17.80 0.48
C LEU A 409 35.71 -18.69 -0.72
N PRO A 410 35.94 -18.15 -1.93
CA PRO A 410 36.14 -18.97 -3.14
C PRO A 410 37.32 -19.95 -3.11
N SER A 411 38.35 -19.71 -2.28
CA SER A 411 39.59 -20.50 -2.24
C SER A 411 39.65 -21.51 -1.08
N LYS A 412 38.53 -21.77 -0.40
CA LYS A 412 38.49 -22.51 0.87
C LYS A 412 37.46 -23.64 0.81
N PRO A 413 37.80 -24.83 0.27
CA PRO A 413 36.82 -25.88 -0.02
C PRO A 413 36.49 -26.73 1.23
N TYR A 414 36.00 -26.09 2.29
CA TYR A 414 35.78 -26.72 3.60
C TYR A 414 34.42 -26.36 4.22
N GLY A 415 33.34 -26.34 3.42
CA GLY A 415 31.98 -25.96 3.85
C GLY A 415 31.52 -26.55 5.19
N ILE A 416 31.39 -27.88 5.31
CA ILE A 416 30.99 -28.56 6.56
C ILE A 416 31.92 -29.68 6.97
N TYR A 417 31.98 -29.99 8.26
CA TYR A 417 32.74 -31.13 8.81
C TYR A 417 31.78 -32.20 9.36
N THR A 418 31.99 -33.47 8.96
CA THR A 418 31.01 -34.56 9.13
C THR A 418 31.46 -35.66 10.11
N ALA A 419 32.17 -35.31 11.18
CA ALA A 419 32.54 -36.28 12.20
C ALA A 419 31.36 -36.60 13.13
N ASN A 420 31.05 -37.88 13.33
CA ASN A 420 29.92 -38.32 14.15
C ASN A 420 30.03 -37.94 15.65
N SER A 421 31.24 -37.60 16.11
CA SER A 421 31.50 -37.10 17.47
C SER A 421 31.27 -35.59 17.62
N TYR A 422 30.93 -34.89 16.53
CA TYR A 422 30.75 -33.44 16.47
C TYR A 422 29.27 -33.15 16.25
N GLY A 423 28.75 -32.04 16.78
CA GLY A 423 27.47 -31.49 16.33
C GLY A 423 27.63 -30.77 14.99
N PRO A 424 26.62 -29.98 14.57
CA PRO A 424 26.72 -29.14 13.38
C PRO A 424 28.02 -28.32 13.37
N THR A 425 28.85 -28.54 12.35
CA THR A 425 30.18 -27.91 12.24
C THR A 425 30.40 -27.40 10.82
N PHE A 426 30.78 -26.13 10.71
CA PHE A 426 30.94 -25.41 9.45
C PHE A 426 32.35 -24.80 9.36
N GLY A 427 32.94 -24.88 8.17
CA GLY A 427 34.20 -24.23 7.82
C GLY A 427 35.44 -25.02 8.21
N GLY A 428 36.49 -24.94 7.40
CA GLY A 428 37.85 -25.40 7.74
C GLY A 428 38.38 -24.65 8.95
N GLY A 429 38.98 -25.36 9.91
CA GLY A 429 39.35 -24.76 11.22
C GLY A 429 38.16 -24.48 12.13
N HIS A 430 36.95 -24.82 11.68
CA HIS A 430 35.65 -24.63 12.28
C HIS A 430 35.30 -23.16 12.57
N ASP A 431 34.82 -22.47 11.54
CA ASP A 431 34.22 -21.15 11.65
C ASP A 431 33.02 -21.16 12.63
N LEU A 432 32.29 -22.28 12.70
CA LEU A 432 31.31 -22.61 13.72
C LEU A 432 31.42 -24.09 14.10
N HIS A 433 31.63 -24.39 15.39
CA HIS A 433 31.66 -25.74 15.94
C HIS A 433 30.69 -25.90 17.10
N ILE A 434 29.83 -26.93 17.02
CA ILE A 434 29.04 -27.41 18.15
C ILE A 434 29.66 -28.69 18.70
N SER A 435 30.04 -28.66 19.98
CA SER A 435 30.64 -29.80 20.67
C SER A 435 29.60 -30.84 21.11
N ASN A 436 30.05 -32.06 21.40
CA ASN A 436 29.20 -33.08 22.01
C ASN A 436 28.74 -32.65 23.41
N ASN A 437 27.45 -32.84 23.74
CA ASN A 437 26.85 -32.42 25.01
C ASN A 437 27.09 -30.94 25.32
N ALA A 438 26.94 -30.08 24.30
CA ALA A 438 27.31 -28.66 24.36
C ALA A 438 26.61 -27.84 25.45
N ASN A 439 25.53 -28.32 26.06
CA ASN A 439 24.87 -27.64 27.18
C ASN A 439 25.63 -27.76 28.51
N SER A 440 26.54 -28.72 28.64
CA SER A 440 27.25 -29.00 29.90
C SER A 440 28.74 -28.70 29.83
N ASN A 441 29.23 -28.06 28.77
CA ASN A 441 30.62 -27.69 28.59
C ASN A 441 30.76 -26.51 27.63
N SER A 442 31.90 -25.81 27.67
CA SER A 442 32.21 -24.66 26.82
C SER A 442 33.14 -25.00 25.65
N ASN A 443 33.07 -26.23 25.11
CA ASN A 443 33.95 -26.66 24.02
C ASN A 443 33.43 -26.27 22.63
N SER A 444 32.20 -25.76 22.53
CA SER A 444 31.68 -25.17 21.28
C SER A 444 32.36 -23.83 21.05
N TYR A 445 32.73 -23.53 19.80
CA TYR A 445 33.44 -22.30 19.48
C TYR A 445 33.13 -21.74 18.10
N THR A 446 33.45 -20.46 17.89
CA THR A 446 33.35 -19.79 16.58
C THR A 446 34.67 -19.15 16.22
N ASN A 447 35.08 -19.29 14.96
CA ASN A 447 36.38 -18.80 14.49
C ASN A 447 36.27 -18.32 13.04
N LEU A 448 35.47 -17.27 12.78
CA LEU A 448 35.23 -16.81 11.42
C LEU A 448 36.54 -16.44 10.68
N GLY A 449 36.47 -16.42 9.35
CA GLY A 449 37.55 -15.96 8.49
C GLY A 449 38.42 -17.07 7.91
N HIS A 450 38.15 -18.34 8.23
CA HIS A 450 38.84 -19.46 7.58
C HIS A 450 38.17 -19.86 6.28
N THR A 451 36.86 -20.12 6.31
CA THR A 451 36.05 -20.52 5.14
C THR A 451 34.91 -19.54 4.89
N TYR A 452 34.29 -19.01 5.94
CA TYR A 452 33.24 -18.01 5.82
C TYR A 452 33.77 -16.62 6.17
N LYS A 453 33.38 -15.62 5.37
CA LYS A 453 33.88 -14.25 5.52
C LYS A 453 33.39 -13.62 6.83
N ALA A 454 34.31 -13.14 7.66
CA ALA A 454 33.98 -12.29 8.80
C ALA A 454 33.53 -10.89 8.32
N PRO A 455 32.54 -10.25 8.98
CA PRO A 455 32.16 -8.87 8.66
C PRO A 455 33.32 -7.90 8.85
N SER A 456 33.45 -6.94 7.95
CA SER A 456 34.51 -5.92 8.01
C SER A 456 34.47 -5.15 9.33
N GLY A 457 35.63 -5.01 9.97
CA GLY A 457 35.77 -4.28 11.24
C GLY A 457 35.26 -5.03 12.48
N GLN A 458 34.80 -6.27 12.35
CA GLN A 458 34.33 -7.09 13.47
C GLN A 458 35.37 -8.14 13.89
N GLN A 459 35.37 -8.48 15.18
CA GLN A 459 36.22 -9.55 15.70
C GLN A 459 35.68 -10.91 15.27
N ALA A 460 36.43 -11.59 14.41
CA ALA A 460 35.98 -12.82 13.76
C ALA A 460 35.68 -13.96 14.74
N ASN A 461 36.44 -14.07 15.83
CA ASN A 461 36.30 -15.12 16.83
C ASN A 461 35.11 -14.91 17.79
N SER A 462 34.54 -13.72 17.89
CA SER A 462 33.47 -13.41 18.85
C SER A 462 32.18 -12.91 18.20
N PHE A 463 32.19 -12.61 16.90
CA PHE A 463 31.05 -12.01 16.21
C PHE A 463 29.76 -12.86 16.31
N LEU A 464 29.85 -14.17 16.04
CA LEU A 464 28.67 -15.05 16.02
C LEU A 464 28.12 -15.31 17.41
N ALA A 465 28.94 -15.87 18.31
CA ALA A 465 28.49 -16.33 19.63
C ALA A 465 28.72 -15.30 20.75
N GLY A 466 29.25 -14.12 20.45
CA GLY A 466 29.60 -13.09 21.44
C GLY A 466 30.86 -13.41 22.24
N ALA A 467 31.53 -14.54 21.95
CA ALA A 467 32.75 -15.04 22.55
C ALA A 467 33.35 -16.12 21.64
N TYR A 468 34.65 -16.44 21.82
CA TYR A 468 35.30 -17.55 21.11
C TYR A 468 34.69 -18.89 21.48
N ASN A 469 34.74 -19.25 22.76
CA ASN A 469 34.09 -20.42 23.33
C ASN A 469 32.71 -20.04 23.89
N PHE A 470 31.72 -20.92 23.76
CA PHE A 470 30.36 -20.63 24.23
C PHE A 470 29.59 -21.89 24.66
N ILE A 471 28.57 -21.68 25.48
CA ILE A 471 27.56 -22.69 25.83
C ILE A 471 26.26 -22.29 25.13
N PRO A 472 25.78 -23.05 24.14
CA PRO A 472 24.49 -22.79 23.50
C PRO A 472 23.33 -22.94 24.49
N LYS A 473 22.39 -21.99 24.45
CA LYS A 473 21.11 -22.04 25.17
C LYS A 473 20.09 -22.93 24.45
N GLU A 474 20.15 -22.98 23.12
CA GLU A 474 19.30 -23.85 22.28
C GLU A 474 19.94 -24.03 20.89
N ILE A 475 19.65 -25.16 20.24
CA ILE A 475 20.03 -25.45 18.86
C ILE A 475 18.85 -26.13 18.14
N GLU A 476 18.55 -25.67 16.92
CA GLU A 476 17.57 -26.29 16.03
C GLU A 476 18.19 -26.55 14.66
N THR A 477 17.99 -27.74 14.09
CA THR A 477 18.34 -28.05 12.70
C THR A 477 17.11 -28.51 11.94
N PHE A 478 16.87 -27.87 10.80
CA PHE A 478 15.83 -28.19 9.84
C PHE A 478 16.44 -28.73 8.56
N TYR A 479 15.71 -29.62 7.87
CA TYR A 479 16.10 -30.15 6.56
C TYR A 479 15.03 -29.86 5.51
N LEU A 480 15.45 -29.75 4.25
CA LEU A 480 14.56 -29.44 3.14
C LEU A 480 13.82 -30.69 2.65
N VAL A 481 12.50 -30.61 2.59
CA VAL A 481 11.61 -31.68 2.12
C VAL A 481 10.89 -31.22 0.86
N THR A 482 10.78 -32.10 -0.14
CA THR A 482 9.90 -31.94 -1.30
C THR A 482 8.58 -32.68 -1.05
N GLN A 483 7.45 -31.98 -1.14
CA GLN A 483 6.11 -32.59 -1.15
C GLN A 483 5.99 -33.43 -2.43
N LYS A 484 5.69 -34.71 -2.27
CA LYS A 484 5.40 -35.61 -3.39
C LYS A 484 3.97 -35.43 -3.88
#